data_AF-A0A936GSW1-F1
#
_entry.id   AF-A0A936GSW1-F1
#
_cell.length_a   1.000
_cell.length_b   1.000
_cell.length_c   1.000
_cell.angle_alpha   90.00
_cell.angle_beta   90.00
_cell.angle_gamma   90.00
#
_symmetry.space_group_name_H-M   'P 1'
#
loop_
_entity.id
_entity.type
_entity.pdbx_description
1 polymer ?
#
loop_
_entity_poly.entity_id
_entity_poly.type
_entity_poly.pdbx_seq_one_letter_code
_entity_poly.pdbx_strand_id
1 'polypeptide(L)'
;MTNTEFKKKIAETTDPEWFKNISVAFNFSYINVNQQITGLTAIYEYVNQQIEGWNKVELKLPRELENSKTYFNQLKTSIIQFLNSYYDQTENNLTNYWRNVQSGFSNTNNFPLPYNIPESEFLIRVHKENPRYFKGAYIFLIGNNFNINDKDSFFGALLAYEFSQKDNSEIVERRNAEKSSISKIRTDFQKYLTESESIVVDHIKNANDKYNEFIKKIDELKSEKENLFNTWFDDTKTTQWQSWYDPTTKRVKELEDTYREKLKLEEPAQYWSERAEKLRKQGWIALSLIIIIVGISCWSLAEILWTAPVQIYESWFGEDKSAAVRWSIIYITLISFIAYAIRALTKFMFSSFHLARDCEERHTLTYFYLSLLKDSNVDENERQLIMQSLFSRAETGLLKDDSSPTMPSDAIGKIISK
;
A
#
# COMPACT_ATOMS: atom_id res chain seq x y z
N MET A 1 -13.34 -22.09 -92.83
CA MET A 1 -11.96 -22.42 -93.20
C MET A 1 -11.04 -22.09 -92.04
N THR A 2 -10.29 -23.07 -91.54
CA THR A 2 -9.29 -22.87 -90.47
C THR A 2 -8.01 -22.22 -91.03
N ASN A 3 -7.13 -21.69 -90.17
CA ASN A 3 -5.83 -21.16 -90.61
C ASN A 3 -4.98 -22.23 -91.31
N THR A 4 -5.03 -23.48 -90.83
CA THR A 4 -4.32 -24.62 -91.42
C THR A 4 -4.84 -24.97 -92.81
N GLU A 5 -6.16 -25.01 -92.99
CA GLU A 5 -6.79 -25.23 -94.32
C GLU A 5 -6.44 -24.11 -95.30
N PHE A 6 -6.44 -22.86 -94.84
CA PHE A 6 -6.12 -21.68 -95.66
C PHE A 6 -4.66 -21.71 -96.14
N LYS A 7 -3.72 -22.03 -95.23
CA LYS A 7 -2.29 -22.20 -95.57
C LYS A 7 -2.04 -23.32 -96.57
N LYS A 8 -2.69 -24.48 -96.36
CA LYS A 8 -2.59 -25.62 -97.28
C LYS A 8 -3.06 -25.23 -98.68
N LYS A 9 -4.19 -24.54 -98.77
CA LYS A 9 -4.75 -24.10 -100.05
C LYS A 9 -3.84 -23.10 -100.78
N ILE A 10 -3.14 -22.22 -100.07
CA ILE A 10 -2.15 -21.29 -100.67
C ILE A 10 -0.90 -22.05 -101.16
N ALA A 11 -0.46 -23.08 -100.44
CA ALA A 11 0.69 -23.89 -100.84
C ALA A 11 0.44 -24.73 -102.11
N GLU A 12 -0.82 -24.99 -102.46
CA GLU A 12 -1.24 -25.75 -103.64
C GLU A 12 -1.49 -24.85 -104.88
N THR A 13 -1.24 -23.53 -104.78
CA THR A 13 -1.50 -22.56 -105.87
C THR A 13 -0.40 -22.50 -106.92
N THR A 14 -0.73 -21.96 -108.10
CA THR A 14 0.21 -21.84 -109.22
C THR A 14 1.29 -20.77 -109.01
N ASP A 15 1.03 -19.76 -108.16
CA ASP A 15 1.98 -18.66 -107.86
C ASP A 15 2.00 -18.32 -106.35
N PRO A 16 2.75 -19.09 -105.54
CA PRO A 16 2.84 -18.85 -104.10
C PRO A 16 3.57 -17.56 -103.71
N GLU A 17 4.39 -16.97 -104.59
CA GLU A 17 5.19 -15.78 -104.27
C GLU A 17 4.33 -14.51 -104.27
N TRP A 18 3.37 -14.39 -105.18
CA TRP A 18 2.43 -13.27 -105.16
C TRP A 18 1.67 -13.19 -103.83
N PHE A 19 1.17 -14.32 -103.33
CA PHE A 19 0.45 -14.39 -102.05
C PHE A 19 1.30 -14.04 -100.83
N LYS A 20 2.63 -14.17 -100.89
CA LYS A 20 3.55 -13.76 -99.81
C LYS A 20 3.80 -12.26 -99.79
N ASN A 21 3.82 -11.62 -100.96
CA ASN A 21 4.25 -10.23 -101.11
C ASN A 21 3.11 -9.21 -101.04
N ILE A 22 1.86 -9.67 -101.07
CA ILE A 22 0.69 -8.82 -100.93
C ILE A 22 0.67 -8.12 -99.57
N SER A 23 0.32 -6.84 -99.53
CA SER A 23 0.30 -6.06 -98.30
C SER A 23 -0.97 -5.23 -98.19
N VAL A 24 -1.53 -5.17 -96.99
CA VAL A 24 -2.68 -4.31 -96.66
C VAL A 24 -2.37 -3.45 -95.45
N ALA A 25 -2.83 -2.22 -95.50
CA ALA A 25 -2.80 -1.31 -94.37
C ALA A 25 -4.16 -1.33 -93.67
N PHE A 26 -4.17 -1.69 -92.39
CA PHE A 26 -5.26 -1.43 -91.47
C PHE A 26 -5.04 -0.05 -90.88
N ASN A 27 -5.84 0.93 -91.33
CA ASN A 27 -5.74 2.33 -90.90
C ASN A 27 -7.02 2.72 -90.14
N PHE A 28 -6.90 2.86 -88.83
CA PHE A 28 -7.95 3.32 -87.92
C PHE A 28 -7.55 4.69 -87.35
N SER A 29 -7.59 5.72 -88.19
CA SER A 29 -7.11 7.07 -87.88
C SER A 29 -7.77 7.70 -86.65
N TYR A 30 -9.04 7.41 -86.38
CA TYR A 30 -9.79 7.95 -85.24
C TYR A 30 -9.28 7.49 -83.87
N ILE A 31 -8.48 6.43 -83.82
CA ILE A 31 -7.81 5.94 -82.59
C ILE A 31 -6.28 5.90 -82.76
N ASN A 32 -5.73 6.53 -83.80
CA ASN A 32 -4.30 6.52 -84.11
C ASN A 32 -3.67 5.12 -84.24
N VAL A 33 -4.44 4.11 -84.63
CA VAL A 33 -3.93 2.74 -84.84
C VAL A 33 -3.72 2.48 -86.32
N ASN A 34 -2.45 2.33 -86.71
CA ASN A 34 -2.04 2.01 -88.08
C ASN A 34 -1.14 0.78 -88.08
N GLN A 35 -1.52 -0.24 -88.83
CA GLN A 35 -0.74 -1.47 -88.97
C GLN A 35 -0.71 -1.94 -90.42
N GLN A 36 0.49 -2.23 -90.92
CA GLN A 36 0.66 -2.87 -92.22
C GLN A 36 0.96 -4.36 -92.02
N ILE A 37 0.23 -5.23 -92.72
CA ILE A 37 0.44 -6.67 -92.68
C ILE A 37 0.73 -7.16 -94.10
N THR A 38 1.81 -7.92 -94.23
CA THR A 38 2.27 -8.49 -95.50
C THR A 38 2.12 -10.00 -95.49
N GLY A 39 1.63 -10.56 -96.60
CA GLY A 39 1.31 -11.97 -96.82
C GLY A 39 -0.17 -12.28 -96.58
N LEU A 40 -0.82 -12.93 -97.55
CA LEU A 40 -2.26 -13.24 -97.48
C LEU A 40 -2.60 -14.16 -96.30
N THR A 41 -1.71 -15.10 -95.98
CA THR A 41 -1.83 -15.98 -94.80
C THR A 41 -1.81 -15.17 -93.50
N ALA A 42 -0.84 -14.26 -93.34
CA ALA A 42 -0.72 -13.42 -92.16
C ALA A 42 -1.92 -12.47 -91.99
N ILE A 43 -2.41 -11.90 -93.11
CA ILE A 43 -3.63 -11.08 -93.13
C ILE A 43 -4.83 -11.90 -92.66
N TYR A 44 -5.00 -13.11 -93.18
CA TYR A 44 -6.11 -13.99 -92.80
C TYR A 44 -6.03 -14.44 -91.33
N GLU A 45 -4.84 -14.77 -90.85
CA GLU A 45 -4.60 -15.13 -89.44
C GLU A 45 -4.93 -13.98 -88.49
N TYR A 46 -4.49 -12.76 -88.82
CA TYR A 46 -4.82 -11.57 -88.05
C TYR A 46 -6.33 -11.35 -88.00
N VAL A 47 -7.03 -11.39 -89.14
CA VAL A 47 -8.50 -11.24 -89.18
C VAL A 47 -9.19 -12.30 -88.31
N ASN A 48 -8.74 -13.55 -88.35
CA ASN A 48 -9.28 -14.60 -87.47
C ASN A 48 -9.01 -14.34 -86.01
N GLN A 49 -7.81 -13.89 -85.64
CA GLN A 49 -7.47 -13.52 -84.28
C GLN A 49 -8.40 -12.42 -83.75
N GLN A 50 -8.72 -11.41 -84.56
CA GLN A 50 -9.66 -10.35 -84.18
C GLN A 50 -11.06 -10.90 -83.94
N ILE A 51 -11.56 -11.79 -84.81
CA ILE A 51 -12.88 -12.43 -84.66
C ILE A 51 -12.93 -13.30 -83.41
N GLU A 52 -11.91 -14.12 -83.19
CA GLU A 52 -11.80 -14.98 -82.00
C GLU A 52 -11.73 -14.14 -80.72
N GLY A 53 -10.98 -13.04 -80.73
CA GLY A 53 -10.95 -12.08 -79.64
C GLY A 53 -12.33 -11.55 -79.29
N TRP A 54 -13.05 -11.00 -80.27
CA TRP A 54 -14.42 -10.51 -80.06
C TRP A 54 -15.41 -11.60 -79.62
N ASN A 55 -15.21 -12.86 -80.03
CA ASN A 55 -16.03 -13.99 -79.58
C ASN A 55 -15.76 -14.43 -78.14
N LYS A 56 -14.59 -14.12 -77.57
CA LYS A 56 -14.24 -14.43 -76.18
C LYS A 56 -14.90 -13.50 -75.17
N VAL A 57 -15.47 -12.38 -75.63
CA VAL A 57 -16.17 -11.45 -74.74
C VAL A 57 -17.50 -12.09 -74.33
N GLU A 58 -17.57 -12.57 -73.08
CA GLU A 58 -18.74 -13.28 -72.52
C GLU A 58 -20.01 -12.41 -72.41
N LEU A 59 -19.86 -11.08 -72.52
CA LEU A 59 -20.95 -10.12 -72.42
C LEU A 59 -21.63 -9.90 -73.78
N LYS A 60 -22.94 -9.61 -73.78
CA LYS A 60 -23.63 -9.13 -74.98
C LYS A 60 -22.98 -7.83 -75.45
N LEU A 61 -22.27 -7.91 -76.58
CA LEU A 61 -21.54 -6.79 -77.16
C LEU A 61 -22.50 -5.63 -77.46
N PRO A 62 -22.13 -4.38 -77.12
CA PRO A 62 -22.79 -3.19 -77.63
C PRO A 62 -22.81 -3.21 -79.16
N ARG A 63 -23.81 -2.54 -79.75
CA ARG A 63 -23.97 -2.45 -81.20
C ARG A 63 -22.69 -1.97 -81.88
N GLU A 64 -22.02 -1.01 -81.27
CA GLU A 64 -20.79 -0.39 -81.75
C GLU A 64 -19.61 -1.38 -81.81
N LEU A 65 -19.47 -2.27 -80.81
CA LEU A 65 -18.43 -3.31 -80.83
C LEU A 65 -18.82 -4.50 -81.72
N GLU A 66 -20.12 -4.79 -81.85
CA GLU A 66 -20.62 -5.79 -82.79
C GLU A 66 -20.33 -5.39 -84.25
N ASN A 67 -20.32 -4.08 -84.56
CA ASN A 67 -19.90 -3.57 -85.87
C ASN A 67 -18.43 -3.93 -86.15
N SER A 68 -17.53 -3.86 -85.15
CA SER A 68 -16.13 -4.27 -85.29
C SER A 68 -16.02 -5.75 -85.65
N LYS A 69 -16.75 -6.61 -84.94
CA LYS A 69 -16.83 -8.04 -85.24
C LYS A 69 -17.40 -8.29 -86.64
N THR A 70 -18.42 -7.56 -87.04
CA THR A 70 -19.05 -7.66 -88.37
C THR A 70 -18.04 -7.29 -89.47
N TYR A 71 -17.29 -6.20 -89.29
CA TYR A 71 -16.25 -5.76 -90.22
C TYR A 71 -15.21 -6.86 -90.47
N PHE A 72 -14.65 -7.46 -89.42
CA PHE A 72 -13.65 -8.53 -89.60
C PHE A 72 -14.26 -9.80 -90.23
N ASN A 73 -15.52 -10.14 -89.91
CA ASN A 73 -16.21 -11.27 -90.57
C ASN A 73 -16.44 -11.03 -92.06
N GLN A 74 -16.76 -9.79 -92.46
CA GLN A 74 -16.88 -9.42 -93.87
C GLN A 74 -15.53 -9.57 -94.59
N LEU A 75 -14.45 -9.03 -94.00
CA LEU A 75 -13.09 -9.21 -94.55
C LEU A 75 -12.72 -10.67 -94.70
N LYS A 76 -12.97 -11.50 -93.67
CA LYS A 76 -12.73 -12.94 -93.71
C LYS A 76 -13.46 -13.59 -94.88
N THR A 77 -14.73 -13.25 -95.07
CA THR A 77 -15.56 -13.80 -96.15
C THR A 77 -15.02 -13.39 -97.53
N SER A 78 -14.66 -12.11 -97.71
CA SER A 78 -14.07 -11.60 -98.95
C SER A 78 -12.73 -12.25 -99.27
N ILE A 79 -11.86 -12.46 -98.27
CA ILE A 79 -10.57 -13.15 -98.45
C ILE A 79 -10.78 -14.61 -98.86
N ILE A 80 -11.71 -15.33 -98.22
CA ILE A 80 -12.01 -16.72 -98.56
C ILE A 80 -12.61 -16.83 -99.97
N GLN A 81 -13.55 -15.94 -100.32
CA GLN A 81 -14.14 -15.91 -101.66
C GLN A 81 -13.08 -15.62 -102.73
N PHE A 82 -12.22 -14.63 -102.49
CA PHE A 82 -11.11 -14.31 -103.38
C PHE A 82 -10.20 -15.52 -103.61
N LEU A 83 -9.74 -16.17 -102.54
CA LEU A 83 -8.91 -17.36 -102.67
C LEU A 83 -9.65 -18.47 -103.41
N ASN A 84 -10.90 -18.77 -103.06
CA ASN A 84 -11.65 -19.84 -103.71
C ASN A 84 -11.91 -19.60 -105.19
N SER A 85 -12.12 -18.36 -105.61
CA SER A 85 -12.45 -18.00 -106.99
C SER A 85 -11.23 -17.82 -107.90
N TYR A 86 -10.06 -17.46 -107.33
CA TYR A 86 -8.93 -16.98 -108.13
C TYR A 86 -7.59 -17.66 -107.82
N TYR A 87 -7.54 -18.70 -106.99
CA TYR A 87 -6.27 -19.33 -106.55
C TYR A 87 -5.33 -19.84 -107.67
N ASP A 88 -5.86 -20.17 -108.86
CA ASP A 88 -5.09 -20.65 -110.03
C ASP A 88 -4.92 -19.59 -111.15
N GLN A 89 -5.07 -18.30 -110.84
CA GLN A 89 -4.94 -17.21 -111.80
C GLN A 89 -3.49 -16.67 -111.89
N THR A 90 -3.18 -15.94 -112.96
CA THR A 90 -1.88 -15.26 -113.12
C THR A 90 -1.74 -14.03 -112.22
N GLU A 91 -0.50 -13.62 -111.91
CA GLU A 91 -0.17 -12.49 -111.05
C GLU A 91 -0.93 -11.18 -111.38
N ASN A 92 -1.01 -10.84 -112.67
CA ASN A 92 -1.70 -9.64 -113.14
C ASN A 92 -3.21 -9.69 -112.85
N ASN A 93 -3.83 -10.85 -113.03
CA ASN A 93 -5.25 -11.06 -112.76
C ASN A 93 -5.52 -11.07 -111.25
N LEU A 94 -4.70 -11.76 -110.47
CA LEU A 94 -4.76 -11.78 -109.00
C LEU A 94 -4.71 -10.36 -108.43
N THR A 95 -3.80 -9.53 -108.92
CA THR A 95 -3.67 -8.13 -108.52
C THR A 95 -4.95 -7.33 -108.83
N ASN A 96 -5.53 -7.50 -110.03
CA ASN A 96 -6.75 -6.80 -110.40
C ASN A 96 -7.94 -7.21 -109.52
N TYR A 97 -8.13 -8.51 -109.28
CA TYR A 97 -9.20 -9.02 -108.44
C TYR A 97 -9.02 -8.64 -106.96
N TRP A 98 -7.77 -8.58 -106.48
CA TRP A 98 -7.46 -8.22 -105.11
C TRP A 98 -7.83 -6.78 -104.79
N ARG A 99 -7.73 -5.83 -105.73
CA ARG A 99 -8.08 -4.42 -105.48
C ARG A 99 -9.48 -4.25 -104.90
N ASN A 100 -10.43 -5.09 -105.31
CA ASN A 100 -11.80 -5.09 -104.77
C ASN A 100 -11.82 -5.52 -103.30
N VAL A 101 -11.07 -6.56 -102.94
CA VAL A 101 -10.94 -7.05 -101.56
C VAL A 101 -10.18 -6.03 -100.71
N GLN A 102 -9.12 -5.44 -101.27
CA GLN A 102 -8.29 -4.43 -100.64
C GLN A 102 -9.09 -3.18 -100.25
N SER A 103 -10.10 -2.80 -101.04
CA SER A 103 -10.99 -1.67 -100.72
C SER A 103 -11.77 -1.88 -99.40
N GLY A 104 -12.07 -3.15 -99.06
CA GLY A 104 -12.75 -3.50 -97.81
C GLY A 104 -11.94 -3.13 -96.57
N PHE A 105 -10.61 -3.23 -96.62
CA PHE A 105 -9.73 -2.89 -95.49
C PHE A 105 -9.68 -1.38 -95.20
N SER A 106 -10.06 -0.56 -96.18
CA SER A 106 -10.15 0.90 -96.04
C SER A 106 -11.56 1.36 -95.66
N ASN A 107 -12.56 0.48 -95.65
CA ASN A 107 -13.94 0.82 -95.34
C ASN A 107 -14.19 0.85 -93.83
N THR A 108 -13.79 1.95 -93.19
CA THR A 108 -13.90 2.15 -91.73
C THR A 108 -15.13 2.99 -91.32
N ASN A 109 -16.16 3.07 -92.17
CA ASN A 109 -17.33 3.94 -91.97
C ASN A 109 -18.13 3.68 -90.67
N ASN A 110 -18.06 2.45 -90.13
CA ASN A 110 -18.72 2.08 -88.86
C ASN A 110 -17.75 2.07 -87.67
N PHE A 111 -16.60 2.72 -87.80
CA PHE A 111 -15.54 2.82 -86.80
C PHE A 111 -15.17 1.47 -86.14
N PRO A 112 -14.80 0.45 -86.95
CA PRO A 112 -14.39 -0.84 -86.41
C PRO A 112 -13.13 -0.71 -85.53
N LEU A 113 -13.12 -1.40 -84.40
CA LEU A 113 -11.98 -1.42 -83.49
C LEU A 113 -11.30 -2.79 -83.55
N PRO A 114 -9.96 -2.86 -83.65
CA PRO A 114 -9.22 -4.06 -83.29
C PRO A 114 -9.58 -4.50 -81.87
N TYR A 115 -9.66 -5.80 -81.62
CA TYR A 115 -9.92 -6.35 -80.29
C TYR A 115 -8.78 -6.08 -79.31
N ASN A 116 -7.53 -6.22 -79.78
CA ASN A 116 -6.33 -6.28 -78.94
C ASN A 116 -5.65 -4.92 -78.71
N ILE A 117 -6.43 -3.86 -78.58
CA ILE A 117 -5.91 -2.51 -78.31
C ILE A 117 -6.43 -1.99 -76.96
N PRO A 118 -5.68 -1.10 -76.28
CA PRO A 118 -6.08 -0.54 -74.99
C PRO A 118 -7.48 0.10 -74.99
N GLU A 119 -7.86 0.75 -76.09
CA GLU A 119 -9.16 1.41 -76.28
C GLU A 119 -10.30 0.39 -76.22
N SER A 120 -10.13 -0.76 -76.85
CA SER A 120 -11.13 -1.84 -76.85
C SER A 120 -11.28 -2.47 -75.47
N GLU A 121 -10.18 -2.71 -74.76
CA GLU A 121 -10.24 -3.20 -73.38
C GLU A 121 -10.91 -2.20 -72.44
N PHE A 122 -10.58 -0.91 -72.58
CA PHE A 122 -11.20 0.16 -71.83
C PHE A 122 -12.73 0.20 -72.06
N LEU A 123 -13.15 0.15 -73.32
CA LEU A 123 -14.57 0.18 -73.71
C LEU A 123 -15.34 -1.05 -73.22
N ILE A 124 -14.74 -2.24 -73.30
CA ILE A 124 -15.33 -3.47 -72.75
C ILE A 124 -15.53 -3.34 -71.23
N ARG A 125 -14.55 -2.79 -70.51
CA ARG A 125 -14.65 -2.55 -69.07
C ARG A 125 -15.75 -1.54 -68.75
N VAL A 126 -15.81 -0.41 -69.45
CA VAL A 126 -16.86 0.61 -69.25
C VAL A 126 -18.24 0.00 -69.46
N HIS A 127 -18.42 -0.80 -70.52
CA HIS A 127 -19.69 -1.49 -70.75
C HIS A 127 -20.05 -2.49 -69.64
N LYS A 128 -19.06 -3.23 -69.13
CA LYS A 128 -19.25 -4.21 -68.04
C LYS A 128 -19.67 -3.54 -66.74
N GLU A 129 -18.99 -2.46 -66.36
CA GLU A 129 -19.20 -1.78 -65.08
C GLU A 129 -20.40 -0.84 -65.13
N ASN A 130 -20.54 -0.07 -66.22
CA ASN A 130 -21.56 0.96 -66.38
C ASN A 130 -22.06 1.02 -67.84
N PRO A 131 -22.98 0.12 -68.26
CA PRO A 131 -23.45 0.02 -69.65
C PRO A 131 -23.97 1.33 -70.25
N ARG A 132 -24.56 2.20 -69.43
CA ARG A 132 -25.12 3.50 -69.89
C ARG A 132 -24.04 4.49 -70.32
N TYR A 133 -22.84 4.41 -69.76
CA TYR A 133 -21.73 5.31 -70.05
C TYR A 133 -20.93 4.90 -71.29
N PHE A 134 -21.11 3.65 -71.74
CA PHE A 134 -20.39 3.09 -72.89
C PHE A 134 -20.49 3.99 -74.12
N LYS A 135 -21.70 4.44 -74.47
CA LYS A 135 -21.93 5.22 -75.69
C LYS A 135 -21.15 6.54 -75.68
N GLY A 136 -21.12 7.23 -74.55
CA GLY A 136 -20.36 8.46 -74.40
C GLY A 136 -18.86 8.25 -74.49
N ALA A 137 -18.37 7.19 -73.84
CA ALA A 137 -16.95 6.81 -73.87
C ALA A 137 -16.49 6.44 -75.28
N TYR A 138 -17.30 5.67 -76.00
CA TYR A 138 -17.05 5.27 -77.38
C TYR A 138 -16.98 6.47 -78.33
N ILE A 139 -18.00 7.34 -78.32
CA ILE A 139 -18.08 8.51 -79.21
C ILE A 139 -16.89 9.45 -78.99
N PHE A 140 -16.49 9.66 -77.72
CA PHE A 140 -15.33 10.48 -77.39
C PHE A 140 -14.04 9.89 -77.96
N LEU A 141 -13.79 8.60 -77.78
CA LEU A 141 -12.56 7.95 -78.27
C LEU A 141 -12.42 7.97 -79.78
N ILE A 142 -13.52 7.81 -80.52
CA ILE A 142 -13.48 7.86 -82.00
C ILE A 142 -13.48 9.29 -82.57
N GLY A 143 -13.47 10.31 -81.71
CA GLY A 143 -13.46 11.72 -82.12
C GLY A 143 -14.72 12.16 -82.89
N ASN A 144 -15.87 11.52 -82.66
CA ASN A 144 -17.12 11.85 -83.33
C ASN A 144 -17.94 12.89 -82.53
N ASN A 145 -18.90 13.54 -83.18
CA ASN A 145 -19.73 14.57 -82.57
C ASN A 145 -20.48 14.03 -81.36
N PHE A 146 -20.21 14.65 -80.21
CA PHE A 146 -20.69 14.24 -78.91
C PHE A 146 -21.80 15.17 -78.40
N ASN A 147 -22.88 14.62 -77.87
CA ASN A 147 -23.96 15.40 -77.25
C ASN A 147 -23.72 15.54 -75.74
N ILE A 148 -23.31 16.74 -75.31
CA ILE A 148 -23.00 17.06 -73.92
C ILE A 148 -24.25 17.16 -73.03
N ASN A 149 -25.43 17.31 -73.64
CA ASN A 149 -26.68 17.47 -72.88
C ASN A 149 -27.22 16.16 -72.28
N ASP A 150 -26.68 15.00 -72.68
CA ASP A 150 -27.03 13.71 -72.09
C ASP A 150 -26.06 13.35 -70.96
N LYS A 151 -26.59 13.19 -69.74
CA LYS A 151 -25.80 12.98 -68.52
C LYS A 151 -24.96 11.71 -68.58
N ASP A 152 -25.53 10.62 -69.07
CA ASP A 152 -24.85 9.32 -69.16
C ASP A 152 -23.74 9.37 -70.23
N SER A 153 -24.00 10.04 -71.34
CA SER A 153 -22.99 10.34 -72.36
C SER A 153 -21.84 11.18 -71.77
N PHE A 154 -22.13 12.20 -70.96
CA PHE A 154 -21.09 13.07 -70.36
C PHE A 154 -20.16 12.28 -69.44
N PHE A 155 -20.71 11.44 -68.56
CA PHE A 155 -19.87 10.59 -67.70
C PHE A 155 -19.02 9.59 -68.50
N GLY A 156 -19.58 9.03 -69.58
CA GLY A 156 -18.80 8.21 -70.51
C GLY A 156 -17.62 8.96 -71.13
N ALA A 157 -17.87 10.17 -71.64
CA ALA A 157 -16.82 11.01 -72.22
C ALA A 157 -15.77 11.40 -71.17
N LEU A 158 -16.16 11.68 -69.93
CA LEU A 158 -15.23 11.97 -68.83
C LEU A 158 -14.30 10.78 -68.52
N LEU A 159 -14.85 9.55 -68.46
CA LEU A 159 -14.04 8.35 -68.29
C LEU A 159 -13.05 8.14 -69.45
N ALA A 160 -13.47 8.44 -70.68
CA ALA A 160 -12.61 8.34 -71.85
C ALA A 160 -11.54 9.44 -71.89
N TYR A 161 -11.87 10.65 -71.42
CA TYR A 161 -10.92 11.74 -71.20
C TYR A 161 -9.84 11.34 -70.18
N GLU A 162 -10.23 10.78 -69.03
CA GLU A 162 -9.28 10.29 -68.03
C GLU A 162 -8.37 9.18 -68.57
N PHE A 163 -8.92 8.27 -69.35
CA PHE A 163 -8.17 7.19 -69.99
C PHE A 163 -7.14 7.71 -71.00
N SER A 164 -7.55 8.65 -71.85
CA SER A 164 -6.69 9.23 -72.89
C SER A 164 -5.62 10.17 -72.33
N GLN A 165 -5.90 10.89 -71.25
CA GLN A 165 -5.01 11.87 -70.62
C GLN A 165 -4.30 11.33 -69.37
N LYS A 166 -4.08 10.02 -69.29
CA LYS A 166 -3.55 9.31 -68.12
C LYS A 166 -2.26 9.90 -67.52
N ASP A 167 -1.42 10.52 -68.33
CA ASP A 167 -0.15 11.12 -67.90
C ASP A 167 -0.27 12.63 -67.54
N ASN A 168 -1.42 13.27 -67.78
CA ASN A 168 -1.63 14.72 -67.64
C ASN A 168 -2.89 15.12 -66.82
N SER A 169 -3.67 14.16 -66.30
CA SER A 169 -4.91 14.45 -65.55
C SER A 169 -4.64 14.58 -64.03
N GLU A 170 -4.85 15.78 -63.48
CA GLU A 170 -4.69 16.09 -62.03
C GLU A 170 -5.54 15.19 -61.11
N ILE A 171 -6.64 14.61 -61.61
CA ILE A 171 -7.53 13.74 -60.83
C ILE A 171 -6.83 12.41 -60.45
N VAL A 172 -5.96 11.89 -61.33
CA VAL A 172 -5.20 10.66 -61.08
C VAL A 172 -4.02 10.93 -60.13
N GLU A 173 -3.37 12.08 -60.25
CA GLU A 173 -2.29 12.50 -59.35
C GLU A 173 -2.78 12.66 -57.91
N ARG A 174 -3.94 13.32 -57.71
CA ARG A 174 -4.55 13.46 -56.38
C ARG A 174 -4.82 12.09 -55.73
N ARG A 175 -5.39 11.14 -56.47
CA ARG A 175 -5.67 9.78 -55.96
C ARG A 175 -4.39 9.08 -55.50
N ASN A 176 -3.30 9.23 -56.25
CA ASN A 176 -2.01 8.62 -55.91
C ASN A 176 -1.37 9.31 -54.69
N ALA A 177 -1.46 10.64 -54.59
CA ALA A 177 -0.98 11.40 -53.45
C ALA A 177 -1.76 11.05 -52.16
N GLU A 178 -3.10 10.96 -52.23
CA GLU A 178 -3.95 10.53 -51.11
C GLU A 178 -3.60 9.09 -50.68
N LYS A 179 -3.41 8.16 -51.62
CA LYS A 179 -3.00 6.78 -51.31
C LYS A 179 -1.64 6.72 -50.60
N SER A 180 -0.68 7.54 -51.03
CA SER A 180 0.63 7.66 -50.38
C SER A 180 0.52 8.21 -48.95
N SER A 181 -0.28 9.28 -48.76
CA SER A 181 -0.54 9.88 -47.45
C SER A 181 -1.19 8.89 -46.48
N ILE A 182 -2.24 8.18 -46.92
CA ILE A 182 -2.91 7.15 -46.12
C ILE A 182 -1.96 6.01 -45.75
N SER A 183 -1.10 5.59 -46.68
CA SER A 183 -0.08 4.57 -46.40
C SER A 183 0.89 5.01 -45.32
N LYS A 184 1.36 6.28 -45.36
CA LYS A 184 2.24 6.84 -44.32
C LYS A 184 1.54 6.87 -42.96
N ILE A 185 0.31 7.39 -42.90
CA ILE A 185 -0.49 7.43 -41.66
C ILE A 185 -0.65 6.02 -41.09
N ARG A 186 -0.92 5.02 -41.92
CA ARG A 186 -1.05 3.63 -41.47
C ARG A 186 0.26 3.09 -40.88
N THR A 187 1.38 3.36 -41.52
CA THR A 187 2.71 2.96 -41.02
C THR A 187 3.04 3.65 -39.71
N ASP A 188 2.80 4.95 -39.59
CA ASP A 188 3.04 5.72 -38.36
C ASP A 188 2.13 5.23 -37.23
N PHE A 189 0.86 4.97 -37.53
CA PHE A 189 -0.08 4.42 -36.54
C PHE A 189 0.37 3.05 -36.05
N GLN A 190 0.81 2.15 -36.93
CA GLN A 190 1.36 0.85 -36.53
C GLN A 190 2.60 0.99 -35.66
N LYS A 191 3.52 1.89 -36.02
CA LYS A 191 4.71 2.19 -35.23
C LYS A 191 4.34 2.68 -33.82
N TYR A 192 3.46 3.67 -33.72
CA TYR A 192 3.02 4.19 -32.42
C TYR A 192 2.27 3.15 -31.59
N LEU A 193 1.48 2.28 -32.22
CA LEU A 193 0.81 1.18 -31.53
C LEU A 193 1.83 0.24 -30.89
N THR A 194 2.85 -0.18 -31.64
CA THR A 194 3.92 -1.05 -31.15
C THR A 194 4.78 -0.38 -30.07
N GLU A 195 5.15 0.88 -30.24
CA GLU A 195 5.89 1.65 -29.23
C GLU A 195 5.08 1.81 -27.95
N SER A 196 3.78 2.14 -28.06
CA SER A 196 2.88 2.26 -26.91
C SER A 196 2.70 0.92 -26.18
N GLU A 197 2.54 -0.19 -26.91
CA GLU A 197 2.43 -1.51 -26.31
C GLU A 197 3.71 -1.88 -25.55
N SER A 198 4.88 -1.63 -26.14
CA SER A 198 6.17 -1.84 -25.47
C SER A 198 6.29 -1.03 -24.19
N ILE A 199 5.95 0.27 -24.24
CA ILE A 199 6.01 1.15 -23.06
C ILE A 199 5.07 0.66 -21.97
N VAL A 200 3.84 0.27 -22.32
CA VAL A 200 2.85 -0.22 -21.36
C VAL A 200 3.31 -1.52 -20.71
N VAL A 201 3.81 -2.47 -21.51
CA VAL A 201 4.32 -3.75 -21.00
C VAL A 201 5.51 -3.51 -20.06
N ASP A 202 6.45 -2.64 -20.43
CA ASP A 202 7.59 -2.30 -19.56
C ASP A 202 7.15 -1.60 -18.27
N HIS A 203 6.15 -0.70 -18.33
CA HIS A 203 5.63 -0.04 -17.14
C HIS A 203 4.92 -1.02 -16.20
N ILE A 204 4.11 -1.93 -16.75
CA ILE A 204 3.43 -2.98 -15.99
C ILE A 204 4.46 -3.91 -15.36
N LYS A 205 5.47 -4.34 -16.11
CA LYS A 205 6.55 -5.19 -15.60
C LYS A 205 7.29 -4.50 -14.46
N ASN A 206 7.74 -3.26 -14.66
CA ASN A 206 8.44 -2.49 -13.62
C ASN A 206 7.57 -2.27 -12.38
N ALA A 207 6.27 -2.01 -12.55
CA ALA A 207 5.34 -1.86 -11.43
C ALA A 207 5.20 -3.17 -10.65
N ASN A 208 5.09 -4.30 -11.36
CA ASN A 208 4.96 -5.62 -10.75
C ASN A 208 6.24 -6.04 -10.02
N ASP A 209 7.41 -5.77 -10.61
CA ASP A 209 8.71 -6.02 -9.99
C ASP A 209 8.88 -5.20 -8.69
N LYS A 210 8.53 -3.91 -8.72
CA LYS A 210 8.53 -3.06 -7.52
C LYS A 210 7.51 -3.53 -6.48
N TYR A 211 6.33 -3.96 -6.91
CA TYR A 211 5.31 -4.48 -6.00
C TYR A 211 5.78 -5.76 -5.30
N ASN A 212 6.40 -6.69 -6.04
CA ASN A 212 7.00 -7.89 -5.46
C ASN A 212 8.16 -7.57 -4.51
N GLU A 213 8.98 -6.56 -4.82
CA GLU A 213 10.03 -6.07 -3.92
C GLU A 213 9.43 -5.51 -2.62
N PHE A 214 8.34 -4.75 -2.72
CA PHE A 214 7.62 -4.24 -1.54
C PHE A 214 7.03 -5.37 -0.70
N ILE A 215 6.44 -6.40 -1.31
CA ILE A 215 5.94 -7.57 -0.58
C ILE A 215 7.08 -8.24 0.19
N LYS A 216 8.22 -8.48 -0.46
CA LYS A 216 9.40 -9.08 0.21
C LYS A 216 9.85 -8.26 1.41
N LYS A 217 9.95 -6.93 1.25
CA LYS A 217 10.31 -6.02 2.36
C LYS A 217 9.29 -6.06 3.50
N ILE A 218 8.00 -6.17 3.19
CA ILE A 218 6.95 -6.31 4.20
C ILE A 218 7.07 -7.65 4.94
N ASP A 219 7.31 -8.75 4.23
CA ASP A 219 7.48 -10.07 4.83
C ASP A 219 8.74 -10.15 5.70
N GLU A 220 9.85 -9.57 5.22
CA GLU A 220 11.10 -9.43 5.99
C GLU A 220 10.86 -8.63 7.27
N LEU A 221 10.21 -7.46 7.16
CA LEU A 221 9.91 -6.61 8.31
C LEU A 221 8.96 -7.31 9.29
N LYS A 222 7.94 -8.00 8.77
CA LYS A 222 7.02 -8.78 9.62
C LYS A 222 7.77 -9.86 10.39
N SER A 223 8.61 -10.63 9.71
CA SER A 223 9.42 -11.69 10.34
C SER A 223 10.40 -11.12 11.37
N GLU A 224 11.05 -10.00 11.06
CA GLU A 224 11.94 -9.30 11.99
C GLU A 224 11.18 -8.85 13.26
N LYS A 225 10.00 -8.25 13.09
CA LYS A 225 9.17 -7.79 14.21
C LYS A 225 8.59 -8.94 15.03
N GLU A 226 8.14 -10.01 14.39
CA GLU A 226 7.69 -11.22 15.09
C GLU A 226 8.84 -11.84 15.89
N ASN A 227 10.03 -11.95 15.31
CA ASN A 227 11.21 -12.45 16.04
C ASN A 227 11.57 -11.55 17.21
N LEU A 228 11.64 -10.23 17.02
CA LEU A 228 11.93 -9.27 18.08
C LEU A 228 10.89 -9.37 19.21
N PHE A 229 9.61 -9.45 18.86
CA PHE A 229 8.54 -9.58 19.85
C PHE A 229 8.63 -10.90 20.60
N ASN A 230 8.83 -12.02 19.90
CA ASN A 230 8.95 -13.34 20.51
C ASN A 230 10.17 -13.39 21.44
N THR A 231 11.33 -12.87 21.01
CA THR A 231 12.51 -12.78 21.87
C THR A 231 12.25 -11.91 23.09
N TRP A 232 11.68 -10.72 22.93
CA TRP A 232 11.33 -9.86 24.07
C TRP A 232 10.33 -10.52 25.02
N PHE A 233 9.30 -11.17 24.46
CA PHE A 233 8.25 -11.83 25.24
C PHE A 233 8.78 -13.05 25.99
N ASP A 234 9.58 -13.88 25.34
CA ASP A 234 10.23 -15.03 25.96
C ASP A 234 11.24 -14.58 27.02
N ASP A 235 12.08 -13.57 26.74
CA ASP A 235 13.00 -12.98 27.71
C ASP A 235 12.25 -12.41 28.93
N THR A 236 11.11 -11.76 28.71
CA THR A 236 10.26 -11.23 29.80
C THR A 236 9.53 -12.34 30.57
N LYS A 237 9.26 -13.47 29.94
CA LYS A 237 8.63 -14.64 30.57
C LYS A 237 9.65 -15.56 31.26
N THR A 238 10.95 -15.36 31.04
CA THR A 238 11.97 -16.21 31.64
C THR A 238 11.94 -16.18 33.17
N THR A 239 12.51 -17.25 33.73
CA THR A 239 12.87 -17.35 35.15
C THR A 239 13.61 -16.11 35.63
N GLN A 240 14.28 -15.32 34.79
CA GLN A 240 14.98 -14.11 35.20
C GLN A 240 14.01 -12.99 35.65
N TRP A 241 12.98 -12.68 34.87
CA TRP A 241 11.96 -11.69 35.27
C TRP A 241 11.18 -12.18 36.50
N GLN A 242 10.76 -13.45 36.52
CA GLN A 242 10.10 -14.03 37.69
C GLN A 242 11.01 -14.03 38.92
N SER A 243 12.30 -14.35 38.75
CA SER A 243 13.32 -14.32 39.82
C SER A 243 13.65 -12.91 40.30
N TRP A 244 13.34 -11.88 39.53
CA TRP A 244 13.41 -10.49 39.99
C TRP A 244 12.09 -10.05 40.63
N TYR A 245 10.96 -10.34 39.98
CA TYR A 245 9.62 -9.87 40.35
C TYR A 245 9.16 -10.46 41.69
N ASP A 246 9.27 -11.77 41.87
CA ASP A 246 8.79 -12.45 43.09
C ASP A 246 9.52 -11.97 44.35
N PRO A 247 10.88 -11.99 44.43
CA PRO A 247 11.57 -11.52 45.63
C PRO A 247 11.49 -10.00 45.79
N THR A 248 11.43 -9.22 44.71
CA THR A 248 11.28 -7.75 44.83
C THR A 248 9.90 -7.41 45.38
N THR A 249 8.83 -8.02 44.87
CA THR A 249 7.47 -7.81 45.36
C THR A 249 7.33 -8.27 46.81
N LYS A 250 7.93 -9.42 47.16
CA LYS A 250 7.98 -9.90 48.53
C LYS A 250 8.72 -8.92 49.45
N ARG A 251 9.89 -8.43 49.05
CA ARG A 251 10.68 -7.45 49.80
C ARG A 251 9.95 -6.12 49.99
N VAL A 252 9.24 -5.64 48.97
CA VAL A 252 8.43 -4.41 49.08
C VAL A 252 7.33 -4.61 50.12
N LYS A 253 6.63 -5.75 50.10
CA LYS A 253 5.61 -6.08 51.10
C LYS A 253 6.19 -6.18 52.51
N GLU A 254 7.31 -6.90 52.67
CA GLU A 254 8.02 -7.01 53.96
C GLU A 254 8.44 -5.63 54.51
N LEU A 255 8.90 -4.73 53.64
CA LEU A 255 9.24 -3.35 54.01
C LEU A 255 8.00 -2.53 54.40
N GLU A 256 6.90 -2.66 53.66
CA GLU A 256 5.63 -2.00 53.97
C GLU A 256 5.11 -2.44 55.35
N ASP A 257 5.08 -3.75 55.60
CA ASP A 257 4.64 -4.33 56.88
C ASP A 257 5.55 -3.86 58.03
N THR A 258 6.87 -3.86 57.84
CA THR A 258 7.84 -3.36 58.83
C THR A 258 7.63 -1.88 59.13
N TYR A 259 7.41 -1.05 58.11
CA TYR A 259 7.19 0.38 58.28
C TYR A 259 5.85 0.67 58.96
N ARG A 260 4.82 -0.11 58.63
CA ARG A 260 3.50 -0.02 59.28
C ARG A 260 3.57 -0.31 60.77
N GLU A 261 4.28 -1.37 61.17
CA GLU A 261 4.50 -1.67 62.60
C GLU A 261 5.38 -0.61 63.27
N LYS A 262 6.39 -0.05 62.57
CA LYS A 262 7.16 1.09 63.07
C LYS A 262 6.27 2.27 63.41
N LEU A 263 5.45 2.73 62.47
CA LEU A 263 4.56 3.88 62.68
C LEU A 263 3.56 3.64 63.82
N LYS A 264 3.02 2.43 63.94
CA LYS A 264 2.06 2.05 64.98
C LYS A 264 2.64 2.13 66.40
N LEU A 265 3.93 1.88 66.57
CA LEU A 265 4.57 1.74 67.89
C LEU A 265 5.52 2.89 68.25
N GLU A 266 6.05 3.61 67.28
CA GLU A 266 7.02 4.70 67.50
C GLU A 266 6.43 5.89 68.27
N GLU A 267 5.25 6.36 67.88
CA GLU A 267 4.59 7.50 68.56
C GLU A 267 4.21 7.15 70.03
N PRO A 268 3.58 5.99 70.34
CA PRO A 268 3.38 5.56 71.71
C PRO A 268 4.69 5.41 72.51
N ALA A 269 5.77 4.89 71.89
CA ALA A 269 7.06 4.75 72.56
C ALA A 269 7.65 6.10 72.95
N GLN A 270 7.64 7.08 72.04
CA GLN A 270 8.09 8.44 72.32
C GLN A 270 7.29 9.07 73.47
N TYR A 271 5.97 8.90 73.47
CA TYR A 271 5.12 9.35 74.57
C TYR A 271 5.54 8.76 75.93
N TRP A 272 5.82 7.45 76.00
CA TRP A 272 6.27 6.81 77.25
C TRP A 272 7.62 7.36 77.73
N SER A 273 8.55 7.63 76.82
CA SER A 273 9.85 8.23 77.14
C SER A 273 9.69 9.64 77.73
N GLU A 274 8.91 10.50 77.07
CA GLU A 274 8.64 11.84 77.58
C GLU A 274 7.87 11.82 78.91
N ARG A 275 6.93 10.88 79.07
CA ARG A 275 6.16 10.72 80.31
C ARG A 275 7.06 10.28 81.46
N ALA A 276 7.99 9.36 81.22
CA ALA A 276 8.98 8.93 82.20
C ALA A 276 9.81 10.11 82.72
N GLU A 277 10.34 10.94 81.81
CA GLU A 277 11.17 12.09 82.19
C GLU A 277 10.38 13.09 83.07
N LYS A 278 9.13 13.39 82.68
CA LYS A 278 8.23 14.27 83.46
C LYS A 278 7.97 13.72 84.86
N LEU A 279 7.65 12.42 84.98
CA LEU A 279 7.38 11.77 86.28
C LEU A 279 8.63 11.69 87.15
N ARG A 280 9.79 11.38 86.55
CA ARG A 280 11.08 11.37 87.26
C ARG A 280 11.41 12.74 87.82
N LYS A 281 11.19 13.81 87.05
CA LYS A 281 11.34 15.20 87.52
C LYS A 281 10.41 15.51 88.70
N GLN A 282 9.13 15.08 88.64
CA GLN A 282 8.19 15.24 89.76
C GLN A 282 8.66 14.50 91.03
N GLY A 283 9.20 13.28 90.88
CA GLY A 283 9.79 12.53 91.99
C GLY A 283 10.97 13.25 92.63
N TRP A 284 11.90 13.80 91.83
CA TRP A 284 13.02 14.58 92.34
C TRP A 284 12.58 15.86 93.05
N ILE A 285 11.59 16.58 92.51
CA ILE A 285 11.01 17.76 93.17
C ILE A 285 10.42 17.37 94.54
N ALA A 286 9.68 16.27 94.61
CA ALA A 286 9.13 15.78 95.87
C ALA A 286 10.23 15.40 96.88
N LEU A 287 11.31 14.76 96.44
CA LEU A 287 12.48 14.47 97.29
C LEU A 287 13.11 15.76 97.82
N SER A 288 13.33 16.77 96.97
CA SER A 288 13.85 18.06 97.39
C SER A 288 12.96 18.74 98.43
N LEU A 289 11.63 18.69 98.27
CA LEU A 289 10.69 19.21 99.26
C LEU A 289 10.76 18.46 100.59
N ILE A 290 10.90 17.13 100.58
CA ILE A 290 11.10 16.33 101.80
C ILE A 290 12.37 16.76 102.52
N ILE A 291 13.49 16.89 101.81
CA ILE A 291 14.78 17.33 102.40
C ILE A 291 14.64 18.71 103.04
N ILE A 292 13.96 19.65 102.37
CA ILE A 292 13.69 20.99 102.91
C ILE A 292 12.83 20.91 104.18
N ILE A 293 11.73 20.14 104.17
CA ILE A 293 10.84 19.99 105.33
C ILE A 293 11.58 19.36 106.51
N VAL A 294 12.39 18.31 106.27
CA VAL A 294 13.22 17.68 107.30
C VAL A 294 14.26 18.67 107.84
N GLY A 295 14.92 19.44 106.97
CA GLY A 295 15.86 20.48 107.35
C GLY A 295 15.22 21.57 108.23
N ILE A 296 14.05 22.08 107.84
CA ILE A 296 13.26 23.04 108.63
C ILE A 296 12.86 22.42 109.97
N SER A 297 12.48 21.14 109.99
CA SER A 297 12.10 20.45 111.22
C SER A 297 13.28 20.34 112.19
N CYS A 298 14.44 19.90 111.71
CA CYS A 298 15.67 19.84 112.51
C CYS A 298 16.11 21.22 113.00
N TRP A 299 16.04 22.24 112.13
CA TRP A 299 16.37 23.62 112.50
C TRP A 299 15.41 24.15 113.57
N SER A 300 14.10 23.92 113.44
CA SER A 300 13.10 24.31 114.45
C SER A 300 13.33 23.62 115.79
N LEU A 301 13.75 22.34 115.79
CA LEU A 301 14.11 21.60 117.00
C LEU A 301 15.35 22.21 117.68
N ALA A 302 16.37 22.55 116.90
CA ALA A 302 17.61 23.14 117.39
C ALA A 302 17.38 24.55 117.96
N GLU A 303 16.56 25.37 117.28
CA GLU A 303 16.19 26.70 117.75
C GLU A 303 15.44 26.61 119.08
N ILE A 304 14.44 25.73 119.19
CA ILE A 304 13.70 25.53 120.46
C ILE A 304 14.65 25.09 121.58
N LEU A 305 15.64 24.24 121.30
CA LEU A 305 16.61 23.82 122.32
C LEU A 305 17.47 25.00 122.83
N TRP A 306 17.78 25.98 121.98
CA TRP A 306 18.65 27.10 122.31
C TRP A 306 17.89 28.33 122.86
N THR A 307 16.69 28.61 122.35
CA THR A 307 15.90 29.82 122.64
C THR A 307 14.60 29.53 123.40
N ALA A 308 14.48 28.35 124.02
CA ALA A 308 13.29 28.01 124.79
C ALA A 308 12.97 29.11 125.84
N PRO A 309 11.72 29.63 125.88
CA PRO A 309 11.31 30.64 126.85
C PRO A 309 11.53 30.14 128.29
N VAL A 310 12.06 31.01 129.15
CA VAL A 310 12.25 30.72 130.59
C VAL A 310 10.96 30.21 131.25
N GLN A 311 9.81 30.71 130.79
CA GLN A 311 8.46 30.28 131.21
C GLN A 311 8.19 28.78 131.01
N ILE A 312 8.79 28.13 130.00
CA ILE A 312 8.65 26.69 129.76
C ILE A 312 9.45 25.91 130.81
N TYR A 313 10.67 26.34 131.11
CA TYR A 313 11.52 25.71 132.13
C TYR A 313 10.93 25.87 133.54
N GLU A 314 10.48 27.07 133.89
CA GLU A 314 9.82 27.33 135.18
C GLU A 314 8.55 26.50 135.36
N SER A 315 7.72 26.38 134.32
CA SER A 315 6.50 25.55 134.35
C SER A 315 6.80 24.04 134.39
N TRP A 316 7.94 23.58 133.86
CA TRP A 316 8.32 22.16 133.89
C TRP A 316 8.77 21.68 135.28
N PHE A 317 9.46 22.55 136.03
CA PHE A 317 10.02 22.26 137.35
C PHE A 317 9.23 22.87 138.52
N GLY A 318 8.24 23.73 138.26
CA GLY A 318 7.36 24.34 139.26
C GLY A 318 6.05 23.58 139.52
N GLU A 319 5.19 24.14 140.38
CA GLU A 319 3.89 23.54 140.73
C GLU A 319 2.85 23.65 139.59
N ASP A 320 2.82 24.76 138.83
CA ASP A 320 1.92 24.96 137.69
C ASP A 320 2.56 24.53 136.36
N LYS A 321 2.09 23.39 135.85
CA LYS A 321 2.56 22.76 134.60
C LYS A 321 1.76 23.18 133.36
N SER A 322 0.82 24.13 133.48
CA SER A 322 -0.14 24.44 132.41
C SER A 322 0.51 24.97 131.13
N ALA A 323 1.53 25.82 131.23
CA ALA A 323 2.23 26.39 130.07
C ALA A 323 3.08 25.32 129.34
N ALA A 324 3.82 24.51 130.09
CA ALA A 324 4.57 23.36 129.58
C ALA A 324 3.68 22.40 128.78
N VAL A 325 2.49 22.09 129.29
CA VAL A 325 1.52 21.21 128.63
C VAL A 325 0.98 21.84 127.34
N ARG A 326 0.60 23.13 127.33
CA ARG A 326 0.09 23.81 126.12
C ARG A 326 1.13 23.83 124.99
N TRP A 327 2.37 24.20 125.28
CA TRP A 327 3.44 24.23 124.29
C TRP A 327 3.80 22.82 123.78
N SER A 328 3.77 21.82 124.68
CA SER A 328 3.98 20.42 124.31
C SER A 328 2.89 19.90 123.37
N ILE A 329 1.61 20.23 123.61
CA ILE A 329 0.50 19.86 122.71
C ILE A 329 0.68 20.50 121.34
N ILE A 330 0.93 21.81 121.27
CA ILE A 330 1.14 22.52 119.99
C ILE A 330 2.29 21.87 119.22
N TYR A 331 3.41 21.58 119.89
CA TYR A 331 4.58 21.03 119.23
C TYR A 331 4.39 19.58 118.78
N ILE A 332 3.76 18.73 119.61
CA ILE A 332 3.41 17.35 119.22
C ILE A 332 2.47 17.36 118.02
N THR A 333 1.48 18.27 117.97
CA THR A 333 0.59 18.38 116.81
C THR A 333 1.32 18.86 115.55
N LEU A 334 2.24 19.81 115.68
CA LEU A 334 3.06 20.31 114.58
C LEU A 334 3.98 19.21 114.02
N ILE A 335 4.70 18.49 114.89
CA ILE A 335 5.55 17.35 114.47
C ILE A 335 4.70 16.25 113.83
N SER A 336 3.52 15.94 114.39
CA SER A 336 2.62 14.94 113.83
C SER A 336 2.15 15.34 112.43
N PHE A 337 1.85 16.62 112.20
CA PHE A 337 1.46 17.14 110.89
C PHE A 337 2.63 17.10 109.90
N ILE A 338 3.83 17.48 110.32
CA ILE A 338 5.06 17.37 109.51
C ILE A 338 5.34 15.92 109.14
N ALA A 339 5.25 15.00 110.10
CA ALA A 339 5.46 13.57 109.86
C ALA A 339 4.43 13.01 108.87
N TYR A 340 3.17 13.45 108.96
CA TYR A 340 2.13 13.11 108.00
C TYR A 340 2.43 13.69 106.60
N ALA A 341 2.86 14.95 106.51
CA ALA A 341 3.23 15.60 105.25
C ALA A 341 4.43 14.91 104.59
N ILE A 342 5.47 14.55 105.36
CA ILE A 342 6.60 13.75 104.89
C ILE A 342 6.09 12.41 104.37
N ARG A 343 5.21 11.71 105.10
CA ARG A 343 4.66 10.42 104.65
C ARG A 343 3.89 10.55 103.34
N ALA A 344 3.08 11.59 103.18
CA ALA A 344 2.32 11.86 101.95
C ALA A 344 3.26 12.16 100.77
N LEU A 345 4.27 13.01 100.97
CA LEU A 345 5.26 13.33 99.94
C LEU A 345 6.13 12.13 99.56
N THR A 346 6.53 11.31 100.53
CA THR A 346 7.29 10.07 100.28
C THR A 346 6.48 9.09 99.43
N LYS A 347 5.18 8.93 99.71
CA LYS A 347 4.29 8.11 98.85
C LYS A 347 4.17 8.67 97.44
N PHE A 348 3.98 9.99 97.30
CA PHE A 348 3.92 10.64 95.99
C PHE A 348 5.24 10.52 95.21
N MET A 349 6.37 10.70 95.89
CA MET A 349 7.72 10.55 95.33
C MET A 349 7.93 9.13 94.80
N PHE A 350 7.71 8.10 95.64
CA PHE A 350 7.87 6.72 95.21
C PHE A 350 6.90 6.36 94.10
N SER A 351 5.63 6.78 94.18
CA SER A 351 4.67 6.58 93.09
C SER A 351 5.15 7.19 91.77
N SER A 352 5.69 8.41 91.80
CA SER A 352 6.23 9.08 90.61
C SER A 352 7.45 8.35 90.05
N PHE A 353 8.37 7.90 90.90
CA PHE A 353 9.53 7.11 90.45
C PHE A 353 9.16 5.72 89.93
N HIS A 354 8.20 5.03 90.55
CA HIS A 354 7.71 3.74 90.07
C HIS A 354 7.04 3.87 88.71
N LEU A 355 6.17 4.87 88.54
CA LEU A 355 5.50 5.10 87.27
C LEU A 355 6.48 5.57 86.20
N ALA A 356 7.50 6.37 86.56
CA ALA A 356 8.59 6.71 85.64
C ALA A 356 9.33 5.46 85.17
N ARG A 357 9.69 4.56 86.07
CA ARG A 357 10.36 3.30 85.74
C ARG A 357 9.49 2.39 84.88
N ASP A 358 8.19 2.26 85.16
CA ASP A 358 7.26 1.51 84.30
C ASP A 358 7.18 2.11 82.88
N CYS A 359 7.18 3.44 82.76
CA CYS A 359 7.22 4.12 81.46
C CYS A 359 8.57 3.89 80.74
N GLU A 360 9.70 3.96 81.44
CA GLU A 360 11.05 3.66 80.87
C GLU A 360 11.15 2.21 80.41
N GLU A 361 10.64 1.27 81.21
CA GLU A 361 10.56 -0.15 80.86
C GLU A 361 9.75 -0.29 79.56
N ARG A 362 8.50 0.20 79.50
CA ARG A 362 7.66 0.14 78.28
C ARG A 362 8.31 0.76 77.05
N HIS A 363 8.92 1.93 77.18
CA HIS A 363 9.66 2.55 76.08
C HIS A 363 10.80 1.63 75.59
N THR A 364 11.58 1.08 76.51
CA THR A 364 12.68 0.18 76.20
C THR A 364 12.18 -1.12 75.55
N LEU A 365 11.06 -1.69 76.03
CA LEU A 365 10.40 -2.86 75.42
C LEU A 365 10.04 -2.58 73.96
N THR A 366 9.36 -1.46 73.70
CA THR A 366 8.90 -1.09 72.37
C THR A 366 10.07 -0.76 71.44
N TYR A 367 11.08 -0.02 71.93
CA TYR A 367 12.28 0.29 71.15
C TYR A 367 13.04 -0.99 70.76
N PHE A 368 13.20 -1.92 71.69
CA PHE A 368 13.88 -3.18 71.43
C PHE A 368 13.10 -4.05 70.44
N TYR A 369 11.78 -4.15 70.59
CA TYR A 369 10.92 -4.84 69.60
C TYR A 369 11.06 -4.23 68.19
N LEU A 370 11.02 -2.90 68.08
CA LEU A 370 11.24 -2.20 66.82
C LEU A 370 12.64 -2.45 66.23
N SER A 371 13.65 -2.59 67.08
CA SER A 371 15.01 -2.94 66.64
C SER A 371 15.10 -4.38 66.11
N LEU A 372 14.39 -5.33 66.74
CA LEU A 372 14.29 -6.72 66.28
C LEU A 372 13.45 -6.86 65.00
N LEU A 373 12.42 -6.02 64.81
CA LEU A 373 11.67 -5.95 63.55
C LEU A 373 12.54 -5.53 62.37
N LYS A 374 13.50 -4.63 62.62
CA LYS A 374 14.46 -4.17 61.60
C LYS A 374 15.50 -5.24 61.24
N ASP A 375 15.85 -6.11 62.19
CA ASP A 375 16.80 -7.20 61.93
C ASP A 375 16.07 -8.41 61.35
N SER A 376 16.16 -8.56 60.03
CA SER A 376 15.48 -9.61 59.26
C SER A 376 16.02 -11.03 59.51
N ASN A 377 17.07 -11.18 60.34
CA ASN A 377 17.74 -12.46 60.59
C ASN A 377 17.24 -13.20 61.85
N VAL A 378 16.29 -12.63 62.59
CA VAL A 378 15.74 -13.24 63.81
C VAL A 378 14.37 -13.84 63.50
N ASP A 379 14.26 -15.17 63.56
CA ASP A 379 13.00 -15.89 63.33
C ASP A 379 11.92 -15.46 64.33
N GLU A 380 10.64 -15.62 63.97
CA GLU A 380 9.51 -15.21 64.82
C GLU A 380 9.54 -15.92 66.19
N ASN A 381 9.95 -17.19 66.23
CA ASN A 381 10.08 -17.94 67.48
C ASN A 381 11.27 -17.47 68.32
N GLU A 382 12.39 -17.13 67.68
CA GLU A 382 13.56 -16.57 68.35
C GLU A 382 13.27 -15.17 68.89
N ARG A 383 12.56 -14.35 68.13
CA ARG A 383 12.07 -13.04 68.56
C ARG A 383 11.19 -13.18 69.80
N GLN A 384 10.29 -14.17 69.82
CA GLN A 384 9.46 -14.45 70.99
C GLN A 384 10.28 -14.88 72.22
N LEU A 385 11.27 -15.76 72.04
CA LEU A 385 12.14 -16.23 73.12
C LEU A 385 13.05 -15.11 73.68
N ILE A 386 13.62 -14.29 72.80
CA ILE A 386 14.45 -13.12 73.16
C ILE A 386 13.60 -12.09 73.93
N MET A 387 12.40 -11.79 73.44
CA MET A 387 11.46 -10.91 74.14
C MET A 387 11.09 -11.50 75.52
N GLN A 388 10.74 -12.78 75.60
CA GLN A 388 10.37 -13.41 76.86
C GLN A 388 11.52 -13.43 77.89
N SER A 389 12.75 -13.69 77.44
CA SER A 389 13.92 -13.72 78.32
C SER A 389 14.31 -12.33 78.84
N LEU A 390 14.33 -11.32 77.97
CA LEU A 390 14.62 -9.92 78.36
C LEU A 390 13.56 -9.33 79.28
N PHE A 391 12.32 -9.81 79.19
CA PHE A 391 11.20 -9.28 79.96
C PHE A 391 10.78 -10.15 81.14
N SER A 392 11.54 -11.21 81.41
CA SER A 392 11.43 -11.92 82.68
C SER A 392 11.89 -11.00 83.82
N ARG A 393 11.09 -10.93 84.89
CA ARG A 393 11.24 -9.93 85.96
C ARG A 393 12.56 -10.13 86.72
N ALA A 394 13.43 -9.11 86.75
CA ALA A 394 14.46 -9.02 87.77
C ALA A 394 13.82 -8.48 89.06
N GLU A 395 13.39 -9.37 89.95
CA GLU A 395 12.79 -8.99 91.23
C GLU A 395 13.82 -8.26 92.12
N THR A 396 13.86 -6.93 92.04
CA THR A 396 14.60 -6.13 93.03
C THR A 396 13.73 -6.00 94.28
N GLY A 397 13.95 -6.90 95.24
CA GLY A 397 13.13 -7.11 96.43
C GLY A 397 13.19 -6.02 97.51
N LEU A 398 12.76 -4.80 97.19
CA LEU A 398 12.63 -3.73 98.20
C LEU A 398 11.17 -3.37 98.56
N LEU A 399 10.18 -3.76 97.75
CA LEU A 399 8.75 -3.51 98.02
C LEU A 399 7.94 -4.73 97.57
N LYS A 400 7.52 -5.57 98.53
CA LYS A 400 6.88 -6.86 98.27
C LYS A 400 5.37 -6.79 98.00
N ASP A 401 4.72 -5.65 98.21
CA ASP A 401 3.24 -5.58 98.23
C ASP A 401 2.59 -4.66 97.20
N ASP A 402 3.35 -4.07 96.25
CA ASP A 402 2.72 -3.31 95.17
C ASP A 402 2.22 -4.25 94.06
N SER A 403 0.90 -4.44 94.06
CA SER A 403 0.13 -5.17 93.05
C SER A 403 0.09 -4.37 91.74
N SER A 404 1.22 -4.26 91.06
CA SER A 404 1.26 -3.88 89.65
C SER A 404 0.70 -5.03 88.81
N PRO A 405 -0.11 -4.79 87.78
CA PRO A 405 -0.67 -5.86 86.95
C PRO A 405 0.46 -6.72 86.36
N THR A 406 0.44 -8.02 86.65
CA THR A 406 1.30 -9.01 86.00
C THR A 406 0.99 -9.00 84.50
N MET A 407 2.00 -8.82 83.64
CA MET A 407 1.85 -9.05 82.20
C MET A 407 1.40 -10.51 82.00
N PRO A 408 0.20 -10.76 81.45
CA PRO A 408 -0.23 -12.13 81.18
C PRO A 408 0.67 -12.68 80.08
N SER A 409 1.47 -13.69 80.39
CA SER A 409 2.32 -14.39 79.43
C SER A 409 1.53 -14.90 78.21
N ASP A 410 0.23 -15.14 78.37
CA ASP A 410 -0.67 -15.61 77.32
C ASP A 410 -1.28 -14.49 76.43
N ALA A 411 -1.17 -13.21 76.81
CA ALA A 411 -1.79 -12.12 76.05
C ALA A 411 -0.95 -11.63 74.86
N ILE A 412 0.39 -11.71 74.98
CA ILE A 412 1.32 -11.33 73.90
C ILE A 412 1.19 -12.29 72.71
N GLY A 413 0.97 -13.59 72.96
CA GLY A 413 0.75 -14.58 71.92
C GLY A 413 -0.52 -14.35 71.09
N LYS A 414 -1.57 -13.74 71.66
CA LYS A 414 -2.85 -13.52 70.96
C LYS A 414 -2.93 -12.21 70.17
N ILE A 415 -2.10 -11.21 70.49
CA ILE A 415 -2.10 -9.91 69.79
C ILE A 415 -1.22 -9.96 68.54
N ILE A 416 -0.25 -10.87 68.49
CA ILE A 416 0.72 -10.99 67.40
C ILE A 416 0.35 -12.12 66.41
N SER A 417 -0.48 -13.10 66.81
CA SER A 417 -0.90 -14.21 65.96
C SER A 417 -2.05 -13.89 64.97
N LYS A 418 -2.16 -12.65 64.48
CA LYS A 418 -3.24 -12.27 63.55
C LYS A 418 -2.74 -11.50 62.34
#